data_AF-A0A147IJ00-F1
#
_entry.id   AF-A0A147IJ00-F1
#
_cell.length_a   1.000
_cell.length_b   1.000
_cell.length_c   1.000
_cell.angle_alpha   90.00
_cell.angle_beta   90.00
_cell.angle_gamma   90.00
#
_symmetry.space_group_name_H-M   'P 1'
#
loop_
_entity.id
_entity.type
_entity.pdbx_description
1 polymer ?
#
loop_
_entity_poly.entity_id
_entity_poly.type
_entity_poly.pdbx_seq_one_letter_code
_entity_poly.pdbx_strand_id
1 'polypeptide(L)'
;MADMELLDSARHASLRVSSAPDAARHFVQLVAGEFLSAALHYPILFARNPETGDLYPGALMGLVPDENLCLGAKGTLAGYRPADLERQAFYVSGENIAIDPAHPA
;
A
#
# COMPACT_ATOMS: atom_id res chain seq x y z
N MET A 1 5.26 7.63 14.75
CA MET A 1 5.78 6.25 14.63
C MET A 1 4.58 5.34 14.82
N ALA A 2 4.35 4.39 13.92
CA ALA A 2 3.25 3.44 14.06
C ALA A 2 3.49 2.59 15.33
N ASP A 3 2.44 2.42 16.15
CA ASP A 3 2.49 1.55 17.32
C ASP A 3 2.28 0.11 16.87
N MET A 4 3.37 -0.52 16.42
CA MET A 4 3.32 -1.88 15.87
C MET A 4 3.30 -2.92 16.99
N GLU A 5 2.44 -3.93 16.84
CA GLU A 5 2.38 -5.07 17.76
C GLU A 5 2.47 -6.41 17.04
N LEU A 6 2.95 -7.45 17.73
CA LEU A 6 3.00 -8.79 17.12
C LEU A 6 1.60 -9.36 16.89
N LEU A 7 1.39 -9.92 15.70
CA LEU A 7 0.16 -10.59 15.33
C LEU A 7 -0.05 -11.82 16.20
N ASP A 8 -1.03 -11.73 17.08
CA ASP A 8 -1.50 -12.83 17.92
C ASP A 8 -2.87 -13.35 17.45
N SER A 9 -3.03 -14.67 17.37
CA SER A 9 -4.25 -15.30 16.82
C SER A 9 -5.48 -15.18 17.73
N ALA A 10 -5.29 -15.05 19.05
CA ALA A 10 -6.37 -14.89 20.01
C ALA A 10 -6.81 -13.42 20.09
N ARG A 11 -5.85 -12.49 20.22
CA ARG A 11 -6.10 -11.05 20.33
C ARG A 11 -6.67 -10.46 19.05
N HIS A 12 -6.26 -10.98 17.89
CA HIS A 12 -6.66 -10.45 16.58
C HIS A 12 -7.58 -11.40 15.80
N ALA A 13 -8.32 -12.28 16.50
CA ALA A 13 -9.22 -13.25 15.86
C ALA A 13 -10.30 -12.60 14.96
N SER A 14 -10.67 -11.35 15.23
CA SER A 14 -11.62 -10.56 14.45
C SER A 14 -10.99 -9.71 13.34
N LEU A 15 -9.66 -9.63 13.25
CA LEU A 15 -8.97 -8.85 12.22
C LEU A 15 -9.24 -9.42 10.83
N ARG A 16 -9.54 -8.55 9.86
CA ARG A 16 -9.82 -8.94 8.47
C ARG A 16 -9.08 -8.01 7.51
N VAL A 17 -8.73 -8.54 6.34
CA VAL A 17 -8.16 -7.76 5.24
C VAL A 17 -9.31 -7.16 4.42
N SER A 18 -9.19 -5.89 4.06
CA SER A 18 -10.17 -5.13 3.28
C SER A 18 -9.48 -4.41 2.15
N SER A 19 -10.01 -4.46 0.93
CA SER A 19 -9.51 -3.64 -0.18
C SER A 19 -10.15 -2.24 -0.23
N ALA A 20 -11.05 -1.90 0.70
CA ALA A 20 -11.71 -0.60 0.74
C ALA A 20 -10.73 0.60 0.79
N PRO A 21 -9.59 0.55 1.51
CA PRO A 21 -8.65 1.66 1.57
C PRO A 21 -8.03 2.02 0.23
N ASP A 22 -7.93 1.07 -0.70
CA ASP A 22 -7.33 1.28 -2.02
C ASP A 22 -7.99 2.48 -2.72
N ALA A 23 -9.28 2.74 -2.48
CA ALA A 23 -10.03 3.81 -3.12
C ALA A 23 -9.54 5.23 -2.81
N ALA A 24 -8.88 5.43 -1.67
CA ALA A 24 -8.33 6.73 -1.27
C ALA A 24 -6.83 6.86 -1.56
N ARG A 25 -6.20 5.87 -2.20
CA ARG A 25 -4.74 5.89 -2.43
C ARG A 25 -4.43 6.55 -3.77
N HIS A 26 -3.92 7.77 -3.71
CA HIS A 26 -3.47 8.53 -4.88
C HIS A 26 -2.02 8.22 -5.30
N PHE A 27 -1.22 7.70 -4.39
CA PHE A 27 0.16 7.32 -4.64
C PHE A 27 0.56 6.15 -3.75
N VAL A 28 1.25 5.16 -4.33
CA VAL A 28 1.75 3.99 -3.60
C VAL A 28 3.19 3.72 -3.99
N GLN A 29 4.02 3.42 -2.99
CA GLN A 29 5.43 3.13 -3.22
C GLN A 29 5.58 1.77 -3.91
N LEU A 30 6.58 1.67 -4.78
CA LEU A 30 6.94 0.43 -5.47
C LEU A 30 8.35 -0.02 -5.08
N VAL A 31 8.65 -1.29 -5.30
CA VAL A 31 10.02 -1.80 -5.43
C VAL A 31 10.32 -2.15 -6.88
N ALA A 32 11.61 -2.18 -7.25
CA ALA A 32 12.03 -2.37 -8.64
C ALA A 32 11.47 -3.65 -9.30
N GLY A 33 11.28 -4.72 -8.51
CA GLY A 33 10.68 -5.97 -8.99
C GLY A 33 9.22 -5.85 -9.46
N GLU A 34 8.52 -4.79 -9.06
CA GLU A 34 7.11 -4.55 -9.43
C GLU A 34 6.97 -3.78 -10.75
N PHE A 35 8.06 -3.18 -11.28
CA PHE A 35 7.97 -2.18 -12.34
C PHE A 35 7.30 -2.71 -13.61
N LEU A 36 7.63 -3.92 -14.05
CA LEU A 36 7.06 -4.47 -15.28
C LEU A 36 5.55 -4.67 -15.15
N SER A 37 5.09 -5.19 -14.01
CA SER A 37 3.66 -5.43 -13.76
C SER A 37 2.90 -4.11 -13.52
N ALA A 38 3.52 -3.17 -12.78
CA ALA A 38 2.90 -1.89 -12.46
C ALA A 38 2.81 -0.97 -13.68
N ALA A 39 3.85 -0.90 -14.52
CA ALA A 39 3.91 0.01 -15.67
C ALA A 39 2.84 -0.26 -16.74
N LEU A 40 2.29 -1.48 -16.78
CA LEU A 40 1.17 -1.83 -17.67
C LEU A 40 -0.15 -1.17 -17.24
N HIS A 41 -0.25 -0.72 -16.00
CA HIS A 41 -1.50 -0.25 -15.38
C HIS A 41 -1.40 1.18 -14.86
N TYR A 42 -0.21 1.64 -14.47
CA TYR A 42 0.01 2.91 -13.78
C TYR A 42 1.21 3.66 -14.34
N PRO A 43 1.16 5.01 -14.41
CA PRO A 43 2.36 5.80 -14.51
C PRO A 43 3.26 5.56 -13.28
N ILE A 44 4.55 5.29 -13.52
CA ILE A 44 5.56 5.20 -12.45
C ILE A 44 6.31 6.53 -12.39
N LEU A 45 6.29 7.17 -11.22
CA LEU A 45 7.03 8.39 -10.94
C LEU A 45 8.12 8.13 -9.90
N PHE A 46 9.21 8.89 -10.00
CA PHE A 46 10.25 8.93 -8.97
C PHE A 46 10.08 10.20 -8.16
N ALA A 47 9.66 10.05 -6.91
CA ALA A 47 9.52 11.14 -5.96
C ALA A 47 10.81 11.27 -5.14
N ARG A 48 11.13 12.50 -4.73
CA ARG A 48 12.26 12.77 -3.85
C ARG A 48 11.77 12.82 -2.40
N ASN A 49 12.40 12.06 -1.52
CA ASN A 49 12.19 12.22 -0.08
C ASN A 49 12.69 13.61 0.33
N PRO A 50 11.85 14.47 0.95
CA PRO A 50 12.21 15.84 1.28
C PRO A 50 13.27 15.93 2.39
N GLU A 51 13.42 14.89 3.22
CA GLU A 51 14.36 14.84 4.33
C GLU A 51 15.72 14.26 3.91
N THR A 52 15.72 13.13 3.20
CA THR A 52 16.97 12.43 2.82
C THR A 52 17.49 12.82 1.44
N GLY A 53 16.61 13.32 0.55
CA GLY A 53 16.94 13.61 -0.84
C GLY A 53 16.95 12.38 -1.76
N ASP A 54 16.69 11.18 -1.23
CA ASP A 54 16.65 9.93 -2.00
C ASP A 54 15.46 9.89 -2.94
N LEU A 55 15.64 9.22 -4.08
CA LEU A 55 14.54 8.94 -5.00
C LEU A 55 13.89 7.61 -4.65
N TYR A 56 12.56 7.60 -4.58
CA TYR A 56 11.77 6.39 -4.46
C TYR A 56 10.72 6.32 -5.57
N PRO A 57 10.50 5.13 -6.16
CA PRO A 57 9.49 4.96 -7.19
C PRO A 57 8.11 4.81 -6.55
N GLY A 58 7.07 5.24 -7.25
CA GLY A 58 5.71 4.88 -6.93
C GLY A 58 4.76 4.99 -8.10
N ALA A 59 3.66 4.23 -8.00
CA ALA A 59 2.56 4.28 -8.95
C ALA A 59 1.66 5.48 -8.62
N LEU A 60 1.40 6.30 -9.63
CA LEU A 60 0.44 7.39 -9.53
C LEU A 60 -0.96 6.87 -9.83
N MET A 61 -1.85 6.97 -8.85
CA MET A 61 -3.23 6.49 -8.92
C MET A 61 -4.25 7.63 -8.95
N GLY A 62 -3.89 8.82 -8.45
CA GLY A 62 -4.73 10.02 -8.45
C GLY A 62 -3.88 11.29 -8.58
N LEU A 63 -4.50 12.40 -8.96
CA LEU A 63 -3.78 13.68 -9.11
C LEU A 63 -3.88 14.56 -7.85
N VAL A 64 -4.83 14.26 -6.99
CA VAL A 64 -5.04 14.93 -5.70
C VAL A 64 -5.01 13.94 -4.55
N PRO A 65 -4.81 14.39 -3.30
CA PRO A 65 -4.92 13.53 -2.13
C PRO A 65 -6.27 12.81 -2.06
N ASP A 66 -6.26 11.62 -1.47
CA ASP A 66 -7.45 10.80 -1.20
C ASP A 66 -8.27 10.38 -2.43
N GLU A 67 -7.66 10.39 -3.63
CA GLU A 67 -8.29 10.00 -4.89
C GLU A 67 -7.60 8.79 -5.52
N ASN A 68 -8.37 7.84 -6.05
CA ASN A 68 -7.85 6.77 -6.92
C ASN A 68 -8.68 6.67 -8.21
N LEU A 69 -8.06 7.07 -9.32
CA LEU A 69 -8.63 7.05 -10.68
C LEU A 69 -8.46 5.69 -11.39
N CYS A 70 -7.78 4.74 -10.76
CA CYS A 70 -7.48 3.43 -11.35
C CYS A 70 -8.43 2.31 -10.89
N LEU A 71 -9.51 2.67 -10.19
CA LEU A 71 -10.54 1.73 -9.77
C LEU A 71 -11.41 1.31 -10.96
N GLY A 72 -11.68 0.00 -11.06
CA GLY A 72 -12.66 -0.55 -11.98
C GLY A 72 -14.09 -0.39 -11.47
N ALA A 73 -15.06 -0.90 -12.25
CA ALA A 73 -16.50 -0.75 -12.00
C ALA A 73 -17.00 -1.25 -10.62
N LYS A 74 -16.21 -2.07 -9.92
CA LYS A 74 -16.54 -2.60 -8.58
C LYS A 74 -15.82 -1.85 -7.44
N GLY A 75 -15.20 -0.71 -7.71
CA GLY A 75 -14.43 0.04 -6.70
C GLY A 75 -13.15 -0.68 -6.25
N THR A 76 -12.62 -1.57 -7.08
CA THR A 76 -11.38 -2.32 -6.84
C THR A 76 -10.41 -2.02 -7.97
N LEU A 77 -9.10 -2.13 -7.71
CA LEU A 77 -8.09 -1.97 -8.75
C LEU A 77 -8.34 -2.99 -9.88
N ALA A 78 -8.41 -2.50 -11.11
CA ALA A 78 -8.70 -3.33 -12.28
C ALA A 78 -7.47 -4.13 -12.80
N GLY A 79 -6.31 -3.95 -12.19
CA GLY A 79 -5.02 -4.45 -12.69
C GLY A 79 -4.10 -4.95 -11.58
N TYR A 80 -2.79 -4.83 -11.82
CA TYR A 80 -1.76 -5.21 -10.85
C TYR A 80 -1.96 -4.49 -9.50
N ARG A 81 -1.96 -5.21 -8.38
CA ARG A 81 -2.05 -4.59 -7.05
C ARG A 81 -0.64 -4.49 -6.44
N PRO A 82 -0.11 -3.27 -6.23
CA PRO A 82 1.21 -3.11 -5.61
C PRO A 82 1.31 -3.73 -4.23
N ALA A 83 2.50 -4.23 -3.89
CA ALA A 83 2.78 -4.89 -2.61
C ALA A 83 2.49 -3.97 -1.41
N ASP A 84 2.65 -2.65 -1.54
CA ASP A 84 2.26 -1.66 -0.52
C ASP A 84 0.77 -1.78 -0.15
N LEU A 85 -0.10 -1.94 -1.16
CA LEU A 85 -1.54 -2.12 -0.96
C LEU A 85 -1.89 -3.53 -0.51
N GLU A 86 -1.14 -4.56 -0.94
CA GLU A 86 -1.35 -5.93 -0.48
C GLU A 86 -1.03 -6.10 0.99
N ARG A 87 0.09 -5.52 1.41
CA ARG A 87 0.63 -5.67 2.75
C ARG A 87 -0.16 -4.87 3.79
N GLN A 88 -0.67 -3.69 3.45
CA GLN A 88 -1.44 -2.82 4.36
C GLN A 88 -0.77 -2.69 5.74
N ALA A 89 -1.51 -3.04 6.78
CA ALA A 89 -1.12 -2.99 8.17
C ALA A 89 -0.10 -4.07 8.60
N PHE A 90 0.28 -5.04 7.75
CA PHE A 90 1.05 -6.22 8.15
C PHE A 90 2.55 -6.11 7.85
N TYR A 91 3.43 -6.12 8.85
CA TYR A 91 4.87 -5.95 8.69
C TYR A 91 5.63 -7.24 9.05
N VAL A 92 6.79 -7.46 8.43
CA VAL A 92 7.71 -8.54 8.86
C VAL A 92 8.49 -8.05 10.08
N SER A 93 8.53 -8.85 11.14
CA SER A 93 9.29 -8.57 12.37
C SER A 93 10.07 -9.80 12.80
N GLY A 94 11.32 -9.92 12.32
CA GLY A 94 12.13 -11.12 12.47
C GLY A 94 11.46 -12.33 11.81
N GLU A 95 11.19 -13.38 12.58
CA GLU A 95 10.45 -14.56 12.13
C GLU A 95 8.93 -14.44 12.31
N ASN A 96 8.44 -13.29 12.80
CA ASN A 96 7.03 -13.04 13.09
C ASN A 96 6.41 -12.00 12.16
N ILE A 97 5.08 -11.85 12.25
CA ILE A 97 4.32 -10.77 11.63
C ILE A 97 3.95 -9.77 12.72
N ALA A 98 4.19 -8.49 12.47
CA ALA A 98 3.65 -7.38 13.24
C ALA A 98 2.48 -6.74 12.50
N ILE A 99 1.59 -6.08 13.22
CA ILE A 99 0.50 -5.29 12.65
C ILE A 99 0.55 -3.86 13.19
N ASP A 100 0.06 -2.92 12.40
CA ASP A 100 -0.31 -1.57 12.84
C ASP A 100 -1.85 -1.51 13.00
N PRO A 101 -2.40 -1.64 14.22
CA PRO A 101 -3.84 -1.62 14.43
C PRO A 101 -4.50 -0.29 14.09
N ALA A 102 -3.72 0.81 14.03
CA ALA A 102 -4.21 2.14 13.70
C ALA A 102 -4.19 2.42 12.19
N HIS A 103 -3.71 1.48 11.38
CA HIS A 103 -3.70 1.63 9.92
C HIS A 103 -5.14 1.81 9.42
N PRO A 104 -5.42 2.83 8.59
CA PRO A 104 -6.75 3.02 8.01
C PRO A 104 -7.07 1.85 7.07
N ALA A 105 -7.95 0.96 7.52
CA ALA A 105 -8.44 -0.21 6.81
C ALA A 105 -9.97 -0.18 6.68
#